data_AF-M4Z6J6-F1
#
_entry.id   AF-M4Z6J6-F1
#
_cell.length_a   1.000
_cell.length_b   1.000
_cell.length_c   1.000
_cell.angle_alpha   90.00
_cell.angle_beta   90.00
_cell.angle_gamma   90.00
#
_symmetry.space_group_name_H-M   'P 1'
#
loop_
_entity.id
_entity.type
_entity.pdbx_description
1 polymer ?
#
loop_
_entity_poly.entity_id
_entity_poly.type
_entity_poly.pdbx_seq_one_letter_code
_entity_poly.pdbx_strand_id
1 'polypeptide(L)'
;MTRKVSNALDDDPVRALRADGIRLGRQQGRRLQWLSQTFGPIVHWSGDAPPRGGRTIIVIDPPTGAGAELLYNALTAYDAIVIPFGENPAFDFLKSKLTEFGTVGASADGPHELWWGGLDWHVPDAAPAADALRVVSCHPRTVGDLHTYHLRRSLERLGIAFDIEAVDGHSSGRLTAADKADFIARMWQRHREPLLYVDADVMFQSAPDIPRLTGCDLAVHKWNGWEMSARTLYFGRSKAAEAVLTTWHDLASSCPDVWDGYLIDQAWSAVTSQIALDTVWLPRSYHAVAGEAGVRNATIVHNLKPANADLGPDPDFAAVVRSPRRAGRVGALESLLVVSSKAESDKAVTVILRDVESSGARATADSIERLTSAFVADCGGFARLELSLCSWQPEVRIAREAAFRADNTVFEIVPGQELPANLFQAMAAAEAARHRDNIQTSRR
;
A
#
# COMPACT_ATOMS: atom_id res chain seq x y z
N MET A 1 39.44 -2.07 -32.20
CA MET A 1 38.90 -2.48 -30.88
C MET A 1 37.42 -2.13 -30.85
N THR A 2 36.58 -3.10 -31.21
CA THR A 2 35.13 -2.97 -31.31
C THR A 2 34.52 -2.98 -29.92
N ARG A 3 33.93 -1.85 -29.55
CA ARG A 3 33.19 -1.63 -28.30
C ARG A 3 31.94 -2.51 -28.34
N LYS A 4 31.80 -3.45 -27.38
CA LYS A 4 30.58 -4.23 -27.17
C LYS A 4 29.41 -3.27 -27.01
N VAL A 5 28.44 -3.36 -27.92
CA VAL A 5 27.08 -2.86 -27.72
C VAL A 5 26.53 -3.62 -26.51
N SER A 6 26.26 -2.92 -25.40
CA SER A 6 25.69 -3.54 -24.22
C SER A 6 24.25 -3.96 -24.55
N ASN A 7 23.99 -5.23 -24.30
CA ASN A 7 22.76 -5.95 -24.58
C ASN A 7 21.51 -5.21 -24.08
N ALA A 8 20.51 -5.08 -24.95
CA ALA A 8 19.11 -5.15 -24.51
C ALA A 8 18.96 -6.49 -23.76
N LEU A 9 18.88 -6.43 -22.44
CA LEU A 9 18.57 -7.58 -21.59
C LEU A 9 17.11 -7.98 -21.81
N ASP A 10 16.84 -9.29 -21.86
CA ASP A 10 15.54 -9.99 -21.84
C ASP A 10 14.29 -9.07 -21.87
N ASP A 11 13.44 -9.19 -22.90
CA ASP A 11 12.14 -8.50 -23.01
C ASP A 11 11.14 -8.81 -21.86
N ASP A 12 11.51 -9.71 -20.93
CA ASP A 12 10.73 -9.98 -19.72
C ASP A 12 11.31 -9.20 -18.51
N PRO A 13 10.63 -8.12 -18.07
CA PRO A 13 11.08 -7.31 -16.95
C PRO A 13 11.19 -8.09 -15.63
N VAL A 14 10.36 -9.13 -15.43
CA VAL A 14 10.39 -9.96 -14.23
C VAL A 14 11.63 -10.83 -14.22
N ARG A 15 12.04 -11.35 -15.38
CA ARG A 15 13.24 -12.17 -15.53
C ARG A 15 14.51 -11.36 -15.27
N ALA A 16 14.54 -10.10 -15.70
CA ALA A 16 15.66 -9.19 -15.44
C ALA A 16 15.90 -9.00 -13.93
N LEU A 17 14.87 -8.64 -13.16
CA LEU A 17 15.02 -8.45 -11.71
C LEU A 17 15.37 -9.76 -10.97
N ARG A 18 14.85 -10.91 -11.43
CA ARG A 18 15.23 -12.22 -10.88
C ARG A 18 16.71 -12.54 -11.11
N ALA A 19 17.28 -12.12 -12.25
CA ALA A 19 18.70 -12.31 -12.53
C ALA A 19 19.59 -11.51 -11.56
N ASP A 20 19.08 -10.40 -11.03
CA ASP A 20 19.74 -9.61 -9.98
C ASP A 20 19.50 -10.13 -8.56
N GLY A 21 18.87 -11.31 -8.44
CA GLY A 21 18.58 -11.96 -7.17
C GLY A 21 17.34 -11.41 -6.45
N ILE A 22 16.50 -10.61 -7.12
CA ILE A 22 15.29 -10.05 -6.50
C ILE A 22 14.14 -11.06 -6.64
N ARG A 23 13.58 -11.46 -5.49
CA ARG A 23 12.38 -12.30 -5.46
C ARG A 23 11.11 -11.47 -5.58
N LEU A 24 10.42 -11.62 -6.72
CA LEU A 24 9.13 -10.99 -6.98
C LEU A 24 7.97 -11.99 -6.91
N GLY A 25 6.93 -11.61 -6.17
CA GLY A 25 5.63 -12.28 -6.16
C GLY A 25 4.82 -11.98 -7.43
N ARG A 26 3.68 -12.66 -7.59
CA ARG A 26 2.88 -12.55 -8.82
C ARG A 26 2.39 -11.13 -9.11
N GLN A 27 1.87 -10.43 -8.10
CA GLN A 27 1.32 -9.08 -8.28
C GLN A 27 2.42 -8.04 -8.56
N GLN A 28 3.57 -8.18 -7.91
CA GLN A 28 4.75 -7.35 -8.17
C GLN A 28 5.24 -7.50 -9.61
N GLY A 29 5.32 -8.75 -10.08
CA GLY A 29 5.68 -9.03 -11.48
C GLY A 29 4.68 -8.44 -12.48
N ARG A 30 3.37 -8.54 -12.20
CA ARG A 30 2.31 -7.93 -13.02
C ARG A 30 2.45 -6.42 -13.07
N ARG A 31 2.64 -5.75 -11.92
CA ARG A 31 2.82 -4.29 -11.86
C ARG A 31 4.07 -3.85 -12.61
N LEU A 32 5.18 -4.56 -12.43
CA LEU A 32 6.42 -4.28 -13.14
C LEU A 32 6.27 -4.41 -14.67
N GLN A 33 5.56 -5.44 -15.13
CA GLN A 33 5.27 -5.63 -16.55
C GLN A 33 4.39 -4.50 -17.10
N TRP A 34 3.36 -4.09 -16.35
CA TRP A 34 2.53 -2.94 -16.71
C TRP A 34 3.37 -1.66 -16.79
N LEU A 35 4.26 -1.40 -15.83
CA LEU A 35 5.15 -0.23 -15.84
C LEU A 35 6.05 -0.23 -17.07
N SER A 36 6.68 -1.36 -17.39
CA SER A 36 7.53 -1.48 -18.57
C SER A 36 6.78 -1.26 -19.88
N GLN A 37 5.50 -1.64 -19.95
CA GLN A 37 4.65 -1.40 -21.12
C GLN A 37 4.16 0.05 -21.20
N THR A 38 3.98 0.70 -20.06
CA THR A 38 3.34 2.02 -19.94
C THR A 38 4.36 3.14 -20.06
N PHE A 39 5.45 3.08 -19.29
CA PHE A 39 6.45 4.13 -19.24
C PHE A 39 7.59 3.87 -20.23
N GLY A 40 7.85 2.60 -20.56
CA GLY A 40 8.90 2.22 -21.50
C GLY A 40 9.87 1.20 -20.89
N PRO A 41 10.93 0.82 -21.64
CA PRO A 41 11.79 -0.30 -21.28
C PRO A 41 12.46 -0.14 -19.92
N ILE A 42 12.80 -1.27 -19.31
CA ILE A 42 13.52 -1.31 -18.04
C ILE A 42 14.97 -0.85 -18.24
N VAL A 43 15.41 0.02 -17.34
CA VAL A 43 16.80 0.49 -17.26
C VAL A 43 17.27 0.44 -15.80
N HIS A 44 18.40 -0.20 -15.54
CA HIS A 44 19.03 -0.15 -14.22
C HIS A 44 19.70 1.19 -14.01
N TRP A 45 19.48 1.81 -12.85
CA TRP A 45 20.21 3.01 -12.51
C TRP A 45 21.65 2.67 -12.13
N SER A 46 22.62 3.15 -12.93
CA SER A 46 24.06 2.94 -12.73
C SER A 46 24.84 4.22 -12.44
N GLY A 47 24.17 5.35 -12.21
CA GLY A 47 24.79 6.66 -11.98
C GLY A 47 25.18 7.46 -13.24
N ASP A 48 25.08 6.86 -14.43
CA ASP A 48 25.33 7.56 -15.71
C ASP A 48 24.07 8.21 -16.27
N ALA A 49 24.25 9.28 -17.05
CA ALA A 49 23.17 9.98 -17.74
C ALA A 49 22.55 9.05 -18.82
N PRO A 50 21.26 8.71 -18.69
CA PRO A 50 20.59 7.74 -19.55
C PRO A 50 20.11 8.37 -20.87
N PRO A 51 19.84 7.55 -21.91
CA PRO A 51 19.33 8.02 -23.20
C PRO A 51 17.91 8.63 -23.10
N ARG A 52 17.53 9.44 -24.10
CA ARG A 52 16.25 10.18 -24.16
C ARG A 52 15.06 9.26 -24.48
N GLY A 53 13.97 9.36 -23.69
CA GLY A 53 12.70 8.66 -23.90
C GLY A 53 12.06 8.25 -22.56
N GLY A 54 10.76 7.91 -22.56
CA GLY A 54 10.11 7.33 -21.38
C GLY A 54 10.69 5.95 -21.05
N ARG A 55 10.76 5.64 -19.75
CA ARG A 55 11.46 4.44 -19.24
C ARG A 55 11.01 4.06 -17.84
N THR A 56 11.22 2.79 -17.52
CA THR A 56 11.05 2.24 -16.18
C THR A 56 12.42 2.03 -15.54
N ILE A 57 12.79 2.89 -14.59
CA ILE A 57 14.12 2.94 -13.99
C ILE A 57 14.11 2.12 -12.69
N ILE A 58 14.96 1.10 -12.61
CA ILE A 58 15.06 0.24 -11.42
C ILE A 58 16.21 0.73 -10.55
N VAL A 59 15.90 0.99 -9.28
CA VAL A 59 16.87 1.42 -8.27
C VAL A 59 16.95 0.34 -7.20
N ILE A 60 17.95 -0.55 -7.34
CA ILE A 60 18.17 -1.70 -6.45
C ILE A 60 19.04 -1.31 -5.25
N ASP A 61 20.02 -0.45 -5.48
CA ASP A 61 20.95 0.03 -4.47
C ASP A 61 20.59 1.47 -4.09
N PRO A 62 20.52 1.80 -2.79
CA PRO A 62 20.19 3.15 -2.34
C PRO A 62 21.17 4.19 -2.89
N PRO A 63 20.68 5.26 -3.55
CA PRO A 63 21.55 6.34 -4.00
C PRO A 63 22.15 7.09 -2.80
N THR A 64 23.37 7.60 -2.95
CA THR A 64 23.85 8.68 -2.09
C THR A 64 23.00 9.93 -2.28
N GLY A 65 23.03 10.89 -1.35
CA GLY A 65 22.31 12.16 -1.52
C GLY A 65 22.60 12.84 -2.87
N ALA A 66 23.88 12.91 -3.27
CA ALA A 66 24.28 13.44 -4.57
C ALA A 66 23.78 12.58 -5.75
N GLY A 67 23.82 11.25 -5.61
CA GLY A 67 23.27 10.33 -6.62
C GLY A 67 21.77 10.50 -6.82
N ALA A 68 21.02 10.71 -5.74
CA ALA A 68 19.58 10.95 -5.80
C ALA A 68 19.25 12.29 -6.47
N GLU A 69 20.03 13.35 -6.23
CA GLU A 69 19.88 14.62 -6.96
C GLU A 69 20.18 14.46 -8.45
N LEU A 70 21.24 13.73 -8.81
CA LEU A 70 21.57 13.46 -10.21
C LEU A 70 20.47 12.67 -10.90
N LEU A 71 19.93 11.65 -10.23
CA LEU A 71 18.79 10.89 -10.74
C LEU A 71 17.58 11.80 -10.93
N TYR A 72 17.17 12.53 -9.89
CA TYR A 72 16.02 13.43 -9.93
C TYR A 72 16.11 14.44 -11.09
N ASN A 73 17.26 15.10 -11.26
CA ASN A 73 17.47 16.07 -12.32
C ASN A 73 17.51 15.46 -13.74
N ALA A 74 17.74 14.15 -13.84
CA ALA A 74 17.72 13.42 -15.11
C ALA A 74 16.33 12.86 -15.46
N LEU A 75 15.34 12.94 -14.56
CA LEU A 75 13.98 12.44 -14.82
C LEU A 75 13.19 13.35 -15.74
N THR A 76 12.31 12.72 -16.52
CA THR A 76 11.24 13.39 -17.26
C THR A 76 9.87 13.00 -16.71
N ALA A 77 8.81 13.70 -17.11
CA ALA A 77 7.43 13.35 -16.75
C ALA A 77 6.97 11.98 -17.32
N TYR A 78 7.76 11.38 -18.22
CA TYR A 78 7.48 10.08 -18.84
C TYR A 78 8.31 8.94 -18.21
N ASP A 79 9.05 9.23 -17.14
CA ASP A 79 9.86 8.24 -16.43
C ASP A 79 9.10 7.72 -15.19
N ALA A 80 9.19 6.42 -14.95
CA ALA A 80 8.81 5.80 -13.68
C ALA A 80 10.05 5.25 -12.98
N ILE A 81 10.16 5.47 -11.68
CA ILE A 81 11.11 4.84 -10.78
C ILE A 81 10.44 3.63 -10.14
N VAL A 82 11.16 2.52 -10.03
CA VAL A 82 10.79 1.34 -9.26
C VAL A 82 11.87 1.02 -8.25
N ILE A 83 11.47 0.85 -7.00
CA ILE A 83 12.32 0.44 -5.89
C ILE A 83 11.81 -0.92 -5.40
N PRO A 84 12.51 -2.03 -5.70
CA PRO A 84 12.08 -3.37 -5.32
C PRO A 84 12.15 -3.67 -3.82
N PHE A 85 12.88 -2.84 -3.06
CA PHE A 85 13.03 -2.89 -1.60
C PHE A 85 12.44 -1.62 -0.97
N GLY A 86 11.22 -1.27 -1.37
CA GLY A 86 10.55 -0.01 -1.03
C GLY A 86 10.40 0.23 0.46
N GLU A 87 10.37 -0.85 1.26
CA GLU A 87 10.30 -0.83 2.71
C GLU A 87 11.59 -0.35 3.38
N ASN A 88 12.72 -0.36 2.67
CA ASN A 88 14.01 -0.03 3.27
C ASN A 88 14.17 1.51 3.40
N PRO A 89 14.46 2.02 4.62
CA PRO A 89 14.57 3.45 4.90
C PRO A 89 15.73 4.13 4.15
N ALA A 90 16.74 3.38 3.68
CA ALA A 90 17.83 3.94 2.89
C ALA A 90 17.35 4.60 1.58
N PHE A 91 16.15 4.27 1.10
CA PHE A 91 15.54 4.90 -0.08
C PHE A 91 14.71 6.15 0.24
N ASP A 92 14.50 6.50 1.51
CA ASP A 92 13.55 7.54 1.91
C ASP A 92 13.93 8.92 1.35
N PHE A 93 15.23 9.22 1.25
CA PHE A 93 15.69 10.47 0.64
C PHE A 93 15.28 10.57 -0.84
N LEU A 94 15.43 9.49 -1.62
CA LEU A 94 14.99 9.48 -3.02
C LEU A 94 13.46 9.57 -3.11
N LYS A 95 12.75 8.73 -2.33
CA LYS A 95 11.28 8.73 -2.31
C LYS A 95 10.70 10.11 -1.96
N SER A 96 11.31 10.85 -1.03
CA SER A 96 10.86 12.19 -0.63
C SER A 96 10.93 13.26 -1.73
N LYS A 97 11.71 13.01 -2.79
CA LYS A 97 11.84 13.92 -3.94
C LYS A 97 10.83 13.60 -5.04
N LEU A 98 10.20 12.43 -4.97
CA LEU A 98 9.36 11.92 -6.04
C LEU A 98 7.91 11.98 -5.62
N THR A 99 7.04 12.12 -6.62
CA THR A 99 5.62 11.82 -6.45
C THR A 99 5.49 10.31 -6.40
N GLU A 100 4.98 9.80 -5.29
CA GLU A 100 4.66 8.40 -5.17
C GLU A 100 3.44 8.05 -6.01
N PHE A 101 3.57 7.01 -6.83
CA PHE A 101 2.49 6.56 -7.68
C PHE A 101 1.77 5.32 -7.12
N GLY A 102 2.49 4.42 -6.48
CA GLY A 102 1.85 3.26 -5.88
C GLY A 102 2.81 2.32 -5.20
N THR A 103 2.23 1.28 -4.61
CA THR A 103 2.96 0.20 -3.95
C THR A 103 2.32 -1.14 -4.25
N VAL A 104 3.10 -2.21 -4.19
CA VAL A 104 2.60 -3.58 -4.08
C VAL A 104 3.14 -4.17 -2.79
N GLY A 105 2.23 -4.56 -1.90
CA GLY A 105 2.56 -5.10 -0.58
C GLY A 105 3.43 -6.35 -0.62
N ALA A 106 4.15 -6.59 0.48
CA ALA A 106 4.94 -7.79 0.68
C ALA A 106 4.05 -9.02 0.87
N SER A 107 4.58 -10.19 0.51
CA SER A 107 3.91 -11.49 0.61
C SER A 107 4.92 -12.62 0.74
N ALA A 108 4.48 -13.83 1.09
CA ALA A 108 5.39 -14.96 1.20
C ALA A 108 6.12 -15.31 -0.11
N ASP A 109 5.52 -15.04 -1.28
CA ASP A 109 6.11 -15.27 -2.60
C ASP A 109 6.97 -14.11 -3.10
N GLY A 110 6.68 -12.87 -2.68
CA GLY A 110 7.48 -11.67 -2.92
C GLY A 110 7.62 -10.85 -1.64
N PRO A 111 8.67 -11.08 -0.82
CA PRO A 111 8.69 -10.66 0.58
C PRO A 111 9.12 -9.20 0.80
N HIS A 112 9.26 -8.43 -0.26
CA HIS A 112 9.59 -7.00 -0.25
C HIS A 112 8.40 -6.15 -0.63
N GLU A 113 8.37 -4.88 -0.26
CA GLU A 113 7.42 -3.91 -0.80
C GLU A 113 7.96 -3.39 -2.13
N LEU A 114 7.18 -3.51 -3.21
CA LEU A 114 7.54 -2.87 -4.48
C LEU A 114 6.97 -1.45 -4.49
N TRP A 115 7.83 -0.45 -4.45
CA TRP A 115 7.45 0.96 -4.51
C TRP A 115 7.66 1.50 -5.93
N TRP A 116 6.76 2.36 -6.41
CA TRP A 116 6.96 3.05 -7.68
C TRP A 116 6.41 4.49 -7.67
N GLY A 117 7.06 5.35 -8.44
CA GLY A 117 6.81 6.80 -8.45
C GLY A 117 7.55 7.51 -9.58
N GLY A 118 7.53 8.84 -9.60
CA GLY A 118 8.17 9.64 -10.64
C GLY A 118 7.97 11.13 -10.39
N LEU A 119 8.14 11.95 -11.44
CA LEU A 119 7.89 13.39 -11.34
C LEU A 119 6.39 13.71 -11.37
N ASP A 120 5.67 13.15 -12.34
CA ASP A 120 4.26 13.43 -12.54
C ASP A 120 3.48 12.18 -13.03
N TRP A 121 2.21 12.13 -12.67
CA TRP A 121 1.34 11.03 -13.04
C TRP A 121 0.91 11.15 -14.50
N HIS A 122 1.66 10.53 -15.41
CA HIS A 122 1.29 10.46 -16.82
C HIS A 122 0.93 9.03 -17.21
N VAL A 123 -0.37 8.76 -17.39
CA VAL A 123 -0.80 7.52 -18.05
C VAL A 123 -0.91 7.85 -19.54
N PRO A 124 -0.19 7.14 -20.44
CA PRO A 124 -0.34 7.30 -21.87
C PRO A 124 -1.78 7.13 -22.30
N ASP A 125 -2.15 7.74 -23.44
CA ASP A 125 -3.44 7.56 -24.12
C ASP A 125 -3.60 6.11 -24.61
N ALA A 126 -3.79 5.17 -23.68
CA ALA A 126 -4.06 3.79 -23.98
C ALA A 126 -5.56 3.61 -24.20
N ALA A 127 -5.91 2.80 -25.19
CA ALA A 127 -7.29 2.53 -25.49
C ALA A 127 -7.98 1.86 -24.28
N PRO A 128 -9.14 2.36 -23.83
CA PRO A 128 -9.94 1.76 -22.77
C PRO A 128 -10.08 0.23 -22.89
N ALA A 129 -9.64 -0.55 -21.89
CA ALA A 129 -10.02 -1.97 -21.79
C ALA A 129 -11.53 -2.13 -21.49
N ALA A 130 -12.09 -3.27 -21.90
CA ALA A 130 -13.53 -3.53 -22.10
C ALA A 130 -14.39 -3.64 -20.81
N ASP A 131 -13.79 -3.66 -19.62
CA ASP A 131 -14.55 -3.72 -18.37
C ASP A 131 -14.94 -2.30 -17.94
N ALA A 132 -16.22 -1.97 -18.11
CA ALA A 132 -16.78 -0.69 -17.71
C ALA A 132 -16.78 -0.60 -16.17
N LEU A 133 -15.94 0.28 -15.62
CA LEU A 133 -16.02 0.72 -14.23
C LEU A 133 -17.45 1.17 -13.91
N ARG A 134 -17.95 0.81 -12.73
CA ARG A 134 -19.21 1.34 -12.20
C ARG A 134 -18.95 2.33 -11.08
N VAL A 135 -19.57 3.50 -11.17
CA VAL A 135 -19.56 4.49 -10.09
C VAL A 135 -20.67 4.18 -9.11
N VAL A 136 -20.36 4.10 -7.82
CA VAL A 136 -21.37 3.90 -6.78
C VAL A 136 -21.32 5.05 -5.79
N SER A 137 -22.48 5.47 -5.30
CA SER A 137 -22.56 6.52 -4.30
C SER A 137 -23.76 6.31 -3.38
N CYS A 138 -23.65 6.79 -2.16
CA CYS A 138 -24.75 6.77 -1.22
C CYS A 138 -24.90 8.13 -0.52
N HIS A 139 -26.13 8.42 -0.09
CA HIS A 139 -26.43 9.63 0.66
C HIS A 139 -27.46 9.34 1.76
N PRO A 140 -27.51 10.15 2.83
CA PRO A 140 -28.57 9.99 3.82
C PRO A 140 -29.93 10.27 3.18
N ARG A 141 -30.92 9.42 3.49
CA ARG A 141 -32.30 9.57 3.01
C ARG A 141 -32.92 10.94 3.35
N THR A 142 -32.47 11.56 4.44
CA THR A 142 -32.98 12.85 4.95
C THR A 142 -32.59 14.06 4.11
N VAL A 143 -31.56 13.97 3.24
CA VAL A 143 -31.04 15.13 2.47
C VAL A 143 -31.77 15.33 1.13
N GLY A 144 -32.52 14.31 0.65
CA GLY A 144 -33.30 14.35 -0.58
C GLY A 144 -32.47 14.33 -1.87
N ASP A 145 -33.14 14.24 -3.03
CA ASP A 145 -32.52 13.92 -4.32
C ASP A 145 -31.61 15.03 -4.87
N LEU A 146 -31.85 16.30 -4.50
CA LEU A 146 -31.07 17.45 -4.97
C LEU A 146 -29.58 17.32 -4.61
N HIS A 147 -29.26 16.62 -3.51
CA HIS A 147 -27.87 16.41 -3.08
C HIS A 147 -27.04 15.66 -4.13
N THR A 148 -27.67 14.75 -4.88
CA THR A 148 -27.01 13.90 -5.89
C THR A 148 -27.06 14.49 -7.30
N TYR A 149 -27.66 15.67 -7.48
CA TYR A 149 -27.99 16.21 -8.80
C TYR A 149 -26.76 16.36 -9.69
N HIS A 150 -25.70 16.99 -9.18
CA HIS A 150 -24.48 17.24 -9.96
C HIS A 150 -23.75 15.94 -10.30
N LEU A 151 -23.68 15.01 -9.36
CA LEU A 151 -23.10 13.69 -9.56
C LEU A 151 -23.82 12.95 -10.70
N ARG A 152 -25.14 12.76 -10.56
CA ARG A 152 -25.97 12.06 -11.54
C ARG A 152 -25.84 12.69 -12.94
N ARG A 153 -25.99 14.00 -13.05
CA ARG A 153 -25.88 14.72 -14.32
C ARG A 153 -24.51 14.55 -14.99
N SER A 154 -23.44 14.59 -14.20
CA SER A 154 -22.09 14.44 -14.73
C SER A 154 -21.81 13.02 -15.22
N LEU A 155 -22.30 12.00 -14.52
CA LEU A 155 -22.17 10.60 -14.92
C LEU A 155 -22.98 10.28 -16.18
N GLU A 156 -24.23 10.75 -16.25
CA GLU A 156 -25.08 10.65 -17.45
C GLU A 156 -24.39 11.29 -18.67
N ARG A 157 -23.84 12.50 -18.49
CA ARG A 157 -23.11 13.23 -19.55
C ARG A 157 -21.89 12.45 -20.06
N LEU A 158 -21.19 11.75 -19.17
CA LEU A 158 -20.00 10.99 -19.50
C LEU A 158 -20.29 9.55 -19.94
N GLY A 159 -21.55 9.10 -19.89
CA GLY A 159 -21.94 7.73 -20.23
C GLY A 159 -21.37 6.68 -19.28
N ILE A 160 -21.10 7.06 -18.02
CA ILE A 160 -20.54 6.16 -17.01
C ILE A 160 -21.69 5.41 -16.33
N ALA A 161 -21.57 4.08 -16.17
CA ALA A 161 -22.56 3.30 -15.44
C ALA A 161 -22.53 3.64 -13.95
N PHE A 162 -23.68 3.82 -13.31
CA PHE A 162 -23.73 4.18 -11.90
C PHE A 162 -24.93 3.64 -11.13
N ASP A 163 -24.76 3.55 -9.82
CA ASP A 163 -25.83 3.31 -8.85
C ASP A 163 -25.68 4.32 -7.69
N ILE A 164 -26.76 5.07 -7.43
CA ILE A 164 -26.81 6.08 -6.36
C ILE A 164 -28.01 5.74 -5.47
N GLU A 165 -27.75 5.39 -4.21
CA GLU A 165 -28.80 4.97 -3.27
C GLU A 165 -28.92 5.88 -2.05
N ALA A 166 -30.16 6.11 -1.62
CA ALA A 166 -30.45 6.68 -0.32
C ALA A 166 -30.36 5.59 0.76
N VAL A 167 -29.49 5.79 1.74
CA VAL A 167 -29.31 4.90 2.89
C VAL A 167 -29.89 5.51 4.16
N ASP A 168 -30.35 4.65 5.06
CA ASP A 168 -30.85 5.06 6.37
C ASP A 168 -29.64 5.38 7.25
N GLY A 169 -29.22 6.65 7.26
CA GLY A 169 -28.15 7.10 8.14
C GLY A 169 -28.60 7.11 9.60
N HIS A 170 -27.62 7.03 10.51
CA HIS A 170 -27.85 7.33 11.92
C HIS A 170 -28.50 8.72 12.08
N SER A 171 -29.25 8.93 13.17
CA SER A 171 -30.19 10.04 13.39
C SER A 171 -29.64 11.48 13.24
N SER A 172 -28.35 11.65 12.99
CA SER A 172 -27.65 12.92 12.75
C SER A 172 -27.68 13.41 11.30
N GLY A 173 -28.24 12.64 10.35
CA GLY A 173 -28.33 13.05 8.94
C GLY A 173 -26.97 13.06 8.22
N ARG A 174 -25.96 12.38 8.77
CA ARG A 174 -24.65 12.13 8.17
C ARG A 174 -24.41 10.62 8.08
N LEU A 175 -23.66 10.20 7.08
CA LEU A 175 -23.22 8.80 6.97
C LEU A 175 -22.00 8.59 7.86
N THR A 176 -21.99 7.48 8.60
CA THR A 176 -20.81 7.00 9.31
C THR A 176 -19.87 6.24 8.37
N ALA A 177 -18.64 5.97 8.80
CA ALA A 177 -17.72 5.10 8.07
C ALA A 177 -18.31 3.71 7.85
N ALA A 178 -19.01 3.16 8.85
CA ALA A 178 -19.67 1.86 8.77
C ALA A 178 -20.79 1.86 7.72
N ASP A 179 -21.62 2.92 7.67
CA ASP A 179 -22.69 3.05 6.68
C ASP A 179 -22.13 3.04 5.24
N LYS A 180 -20.99 3.72 5.01
CA LYS A 180 -20.31 3.74 3.71
C LYS A 180 -19.70 2.37 3.37
N ALA A 181 -18.95 1.78 4.29
CA ALA A 181 -18.30 0.49 4.07
C ALA A 181 -19.33 -0.63 3.78
N ASP A 182 -20.43 -0.67 4.53
CA ASP A 182 -21.54 -1.61 4.32
C ASP A 182 -22.22 -1.37 2.96
N PHE A 183 -22.49 -0.12 2.59
CA PHE A 183 -23.00 0.21 1.25
C PHE A 183 -22.08 -0.29 0.14
N ILE A 184 -20.78 0.00 0.22
CA ILE A 184 -19.79 -0.40 -0.79
C ILE A 184 -19.69 -1.92 -0.84
N ALA A 185 -19.70 -2.62 0.30
CA ALA A 185 -19.70 -4.09 0.37
C ALA A 185 -20.94 -4.70 -0.31
N ARG A 186 -22.13 -4.14 -0.09
CA ARG A 186 -23.34 -4.58 -0.81
C ARG A 186 -23.23 -4.37 -2.31
N MET A 187 -22.75 -3.21 -2.76
CA MET A 187 -22.53 -2.96 -4.18
C MET A 187 -21.48 -3.91 -4.76
N TRP A 188 -20.43 -4.21 -3.99
CA TRP A 188 -19.37 -5.14 -4.38
C TRP A 188 -19.89 -6.55 -4.64
N GLN A 189 -20.84 -7.02 -3.84
CA GLN A 189 -21.46 -8.33 -4.05
C GLN A 189 -22.48 -8.31 -5.20
N ARG A 190 -23.15 -7.18 -5.41
CA ARG A 190 -24.18 -7.04 -6.46
C ARG A 190 -23.60 -6.95 -7.86
N HIS A 191 -22.50 -6.24 -8.03
CA HIS A 191 -21.91 -5.92 -9.33
C HIS A 191 -20.66 -6.76 -9.59
N ARG A 192 -20.46 -7.12 -10.86
CA ARG A 192 -19.27 -7.87 -11.29
C ARG A 192 -18.16 -6.94 -11.75
N GLU A 193 -18.50 -5.70 -12.07
CA GLU A 193 -17.59 -4.65 -12.48
C GLU A 193 -16.78 -4.11 -11.28
N PRO A 194 -15.54 -3.61 -11.49
CA PRO A 194 -14.85 -2.80 -10.50
C PRO A 194 -15.67 -1.58 -10.08
N LEU A 195 -15.52 -1.15 -8.83
CA LEU A 195 -16.30 -0.06 -8.27
C LEU A 195 -15.43 1.16 -8.01
N LEU A 196 -15.94 2.33 -8.35
CA LEU A 196 -15.46 3.62 -7.86
C LEU A 196 -16.53 4.22 -6.96
N TYR A 197 -16.31 4.17 -5.66
CA TYR A 197 -17.11 4.92 -4.71
C TYR A 197 -16.74 6.40 -4.75
N VAL A 198 -17.77 7.25 -4.76
CA VAL A 198 -17.63 8.69 -4.52
C VAL A 198 -18.70 9.19 -3.57
N ASP A 199 -18.38 10.23 -2.79
CA ASP A 199 -19.40 10.95 -2.02
C ASP A 199 -20.45 11.59 -2.95
N ALA A 200 -21.67 11.78 -2.43
CA ALA A 200 -22.82 12.19 -3.24
C ALA A 200 -22.79 13.65 -3.73
N ASP A 201 -21.94 14.50 -3.12
CA ASP A 201 -21.82 15.92 -3.38
C ASP A 201 -20.76 16.29 -4.44
N VAL A 202 -20.30 15.29 -5.21
CA VAL A 202 -19.25 15.48 -6.22
C VAL A 202 -19.80 15.69 -7.62
N MET A 203 -18.93 16.12 -8.53
CA MET A 203 -19.18 16.23 -9.96
C MET A 203 -17.98 15.72 -10.75
N PHE A 204 -18.21 14.88 -11.75
CA PHE A 204 -17.17 14.46 -12.69
C PHE A 204 -16.99 15.47 -13.82
N GLN A 205 -15.74 15.87 -14.08
CA GLN A 205 -15.41 16.68 -15.25
C GLN A 205 -15.01 15.79 -16.44
N SER A 206 -14.26 14.73 -16.17
CA SER A 206 -13.76 13.74 -17.14
C SER A 206 -13.98 12.31 -16.66
N ALA A 207 -13.72 11.33 -17.52
CA ALA A 207 -13.79 9.93 -17.16
C ALA A 207 -12.70 9.56 -16.14
N PRO A 208 -13.02 8.70 -15.14
CA PRO A 208 -12.09 8.23 -14.12
C PRO A 208 -11.18 7.10 -14.62
N ASP A 209 -10.26 7.41 -15.54
CA ASP A 209 -9.52 6.38 -16.27
C ASP A 209 -8.35 5.77 -15.49
N ILE A 210 -7.74 6.48 -14.54
CA ILE A 210 -6.53 6.01 -13.84
C ILE A 210 -6.71 4.63 -13.17
N PRO A 211 -7.72 4.40 -12.31
CA PRO A 211 -7.89 3.09 -11.67
C PRO A 211 -8.11 1.97 -12.69
N ARG A 212 -8.80 2.28 -13.79
CA ARG A 212 -9.13 1.33 -14.84
C ARG A 212 -7.91 0.95 -15.67
N LEU A 213 -7.10 1.93 -16.07
CA LEU A 213 -5.88 1.73 -16.86
C LEU A 213 -4.79 1.00 -16.07
N THR A 214 -4.74 1.22 -14.75
CA THR A 214 -3.76 0.58 -13.88
C THR A 214 -4.13 -0.84 -13.49
N GLY A 215 -5.41 -1.22 -13.55
CA GLY A 215 -5.91 -2.53 -13.14
C GLY A 215 -5.55 -2.91 -11.69
N CYS A 216 -5.31 -1.93 -10.83
CA CYS A 216 -4.92 -2.11 -9.43
C CYS A 216 -6.03 -2.79 -8.60
N ASP A 217 -5.68 -3.20 -7.38
CA ASP A 217 -6.64 -3.73 -6.42
C ASP A 217 -7.35 -2.60 -5.68
N LEU A 218 -6.62 -1.55 -5.32
CA LEU A 218 -7.12 -0.38 -4.61
C LEU A 218 -6.56 0.89 -5.25
N ALA A 219 -7.40 1.91 -5.43
CA ALA A 219 -6.93 3.26 -5.69
C ALA A 219 -7.60 4.28 -4.78
N VAL A 220 -6.79 5.17 -4.21
CA VAL A 220 -7.24 6.15 -3.21
C VAL A 220 -6.39 7.41 -3.30
N HIS A 221 -6.98 8.55 -3.01
CA HIS A 221 -6.27 9.82 -2.94
C HIS A 221 -5.65 10.03 -1.55
N LYS A 222 -4.39 10.46 -1.49
CA LYS A 222 -3.74 10.91 -0.25
C LYS A 222 -3.99 12.41 -0.04
N TRP A 223 -4.77 12.74 0.98
CA TRP A 223 -4.90 14.09 1.50
C TRP A 223 -3.72 14.41 2.44
N ASN A 224 -3.25 15.66 2.45
CA ASN A 224 -2.13 16.12 3.28
C ASN A 224 -0.85 15.25 3.20
N GLY A 225 -0.66 14.50 2.11
CA GLY A 225 0.51 13.63 1.89
C GLY A 225 0.51 12.31 2.67
N TRP A 226 -0.49 12.03 3.52
CA TRP A 226 -0.51 10.81 4.32
C TRP A 226 -1.91 10.21 4.53
N GLU A 227 -2.93 11.05 4.70
CA GLU A 227 -4.30 10.65 5.05
C GLU A 227 -5.04 10.09 3.83
N MET A 228 -5.69 8.93 3.97
CA MET A 228 -6.48 8.36 2.88
C MET A 228 -7.85 9.02 2.80
N SER A 229 -8.22 9.53 1.63
CA SER A 229 -9.55 10.14 1.43
C SER A 229 -10.63 9.08 1.26
N ALA A 230 -11.56 9.01 2.21
CA ALA A 230 -12.73 8.15 2.16
C ALA A 230 -13.81 8.57 1.12
N ARG A 231 -13.52 9.60 0.32
CA ARG A 231 -14.48 10.25 -0.57
C ARG A 231 -14.37 9.81 -2.01
N THR A 232 -13.27 9.15 -2.33
CA THR A 232 -12.99 8.61 -3.66
C THR A 232 -12.16 7.35 -3.46
N LEU A 233 -12.83 6.21 -3.55
CA LEU A 233 -12.23 4.90 -3.30
C LEU A 233 -12.54 4.00 -4.48
N TYR A 234 -11.51 3.49 -5.12
CA TYR A 234 -11.65 2.47 -6.14
C TYR A 234 -11.29 1.10 -5.56
N PHE A 235 -12.13 0.12 -5.86
CA PHE A 235 -11.88 -1.28 -5.57
C PHE A 235 -11.90 -2.07 -6.89
N GLY A 236 -10.82 -2.80 -7.17
CA GLY A 236 -10.67 -3.74 -8.29
C GLY A 236 -11.15 -5.14 -7.92
N ARG A 237 -11.61 -5.97 -8.87
CA ARG A 237 -12.24 -7.28 -8.59
C ARG A 237 -11.25 -8.36 -8.14
N SER A 238 -10.60 -8.16 -7.00
CA SER A 238 -9.62 -9.08 -6.44
C SER A 238 -9.92 -9.41 -4.98
N LYS A 239 -9.33 -10.52 -4.51
CA LYS A 239 -9.40 -10.91 -3.10
C LYS A 239 -8.72 -9.89 -2.18
N ALA A 240 -7.71 -9.19 -2.67
CA ALA A 240 -7.00 -8.17 -1.89
C ALA A 240 -7.90 -6.94 -1.67
N ALA A 241 -8.63 -6.50 -2.70
CA ALA A 241 -9.61 -5.43 -2.58
C ALA A 241 -10.77 -5.80 -1.64
N GLU A 242 -11.29 -7.03 -1.77
CA GLU A 242 -12.32 -7.56 -0.87
C GLU A 242 -11.84 -7.61 0.59
N ALA A 243 -10.57 -7.99 0.82
CA ALA A 243 -9.98 -8.00 2.15
C ALA A 243 -9.88 -6.59 2.74
N VAL A 244 -9.51 -5.57 1.94
CA VAL A 244 -9.51 -4.17 2.41
C VAL A 244 -10.92 -3.73 2.79
N LEU A 245 -11.91 -3.99 1.93
CA LEU A 245 -13.29 -3.61 2.18
C LEU A 245 -13.87 -4.29 3.43
N THR A 246 -13.60 -5.58 3.62
CA THR A 246 -14.02 -6.34 4.79
C THR A 246 -13.35 -5.81 6.06
N THR A 247 -12.03 -5.61 6.02
CA THR A 247 -11.28 -5.10 7.18
C THR A 247 -11.72 -3.69 7.56
N TRP A 248 -11.95 -2.82 6.58
CA TRP A 248 -12.45 -1.47 6.84
C TRP A 248 -13.86 -1.50 7.43
N HIS A 249 -14.76 -2.34 6.92
CA HIS A 249 -16.10 -2.51 7.48
C HIS A 249 -16.04 -2.95 8.96
N ASP A 250 -15.20 -3.93 9.29
CA ASP A 250 -15.08 -4.46 10.65
C ASP A 250 -14.48 -3.42 11.61
N LEU A 251 -13.46 -2.68 11.17
CA LEU A 251 -12.87 -1.58 11.93
C LEU A 251 -13.88 -0.45 12.15
N ALA A 252 -14.59 -0.03 11.10
CA ALA A 252 -15.58 1.04 11.18
C ALA A 252 -16.77 0.68 12.06
N SER A 253 -17.18 -0.59 12.06
CA SER A 253 -18.25 -1.10 12.93
C SER A 253 -17.81 -1.17 14.38
N SER A 254 -16.55 -1.53 14.63
CA SER A 254 -16.00 -1.68 15.98
C SER A 254 -15.60 -0.35 16.62
N CYS A 255 -15.26 0.65 15.80
CA CYS A 255 -14.71 1.94 16.20
C CYS A 255 -15.50 3.11 15.58
N PRO A 256 -16.80 3.27 15.86
CA PRO A 256 -17.67 4.22 15.18
C PRO A 256 -17.31 5.70 15.39
N ASP A 257 -16.60 6.01 16.48
CA ASP A 257 -16.16 7.37 16.81
C ASP A 257 -14.83 7.76 16.13
N VAL A 258 -14.17 6.80 15.48
CA VAL A 258 -12.90 7.03 14.78
C VAL A 258 -13.17 7.51 13.37
N TRP A 259 -12.38 8.48 12.92
CA TRP A 259 -12.56 9.11 11.63
C TRP A 259 -12.21 8.19 10.46
N ASP A 260 -12.96 8.33 9.37
CA ASP A 260 -13.05 7.34 8.28
C ASP A 260 -11.70 7.09 7.57
N GLY A 261 -10.99 8.15 7.19
CA GLY A 261 -9.72 8.00 6.48
C GLY A 261 -8.62 7.31 7.31
N TYR A 262 -8.67 7.37 8.64
CA TYR A 262 -7.78 6.55 9.48
C TYR A 262 -8.20 5.09 9.49
N LEU A 263 -9.50 4.80 9.58
CA LEU A 263 -9.97 3.42 9.53
C LEU A 263 -9.62 2.75 8.20
N ILE A 264 -9.71 3.48 7.09
CA ILE A 264 -9.25 3.00 5.76
C ILE A 264 -7.75 2.80 5.76
N ASP A 265 -6.99 3.74 6.33
CA ASP A 265 -5.54 3.63 6.42
C ASP A 265 -5.13 2.36 7.17
N GLN A 266 -5.73 2.12 8.34
CA GLN A 266 -5.49 0.93 9.16
C GLN A 266 -5.92 -0.36 8.44
N ALA A 267 -7.04 -0.34 7.71
CA ALA A 267 -7.48 -1.48 6.92
C ALA A 267 -6.49 -1.80 5.78
N TRP A 268 -6.08 -0.78 5.03
CA TRP A 268 -5.09 -0.90 3.97
C TRP A 268 -3.81 -1.52 4.51
N SER A 269 -3.28 -0.91 5.57
CA SER A 269 -2.09 -1.32 6.30
C SER A 269 -2.12 -2.77 6.76
N ALA A 270 -3.20 -3.19 7.42
CA ALA A 270 -3.38 -4.56 7.89
C ALA A 270 -3.37 -5.55 6.72
N VAL A 271 -4.05 -5.23 5.62
CA VAL A 271 -4.16 -6.12 4.45
C VAL A 271 -2.86 -6.19 3.66
N THR A 272 -2.18 -5.06 3.42
CA THR A 272 -0.92 -5.03 2.66
C THR A 272 0.23 -5.74 3.38
N SER A 273 0.09 -6.02 4.69
CA SER A 273 1.01 -6.88 5.44
C SER A 273 0.81 -8.37 5.19
N GLN A 274 -0.41 -8.78 4.82
CA GLN A 274 -0.79 -10.19 4.70
C GLN A 274 -0.87 -10.66 3.25
N ILE A 275 -1.22 -9.75 2.34
CA ILE A 275 -1.49 -10.03 0.94
C ILE A 275 -0.76 -8.96 0.11
N ALA A 276 -0.18 -9.38 -1.02
CA ALA A 276 0.38 -8.46 -2.01
C ALA A 276 -0.73 -7.61 -2.65
N LEU A 277 -1.09 -6.52 -1.98
CA LEU A 277 -2.11 -5.55 -2.39
C LEU A 277 -1.49 -4.53 -3.34
N ASP A 278 -1.97 -4.49 -4.58
CA ASP A 278 -1.53 -3.51 -5.59
C ASP A 278 -2.33 -2.21 -5.43
N THR A 279 -1.67 -1.19 -4.87
CA THR A 279 -2.26 0.10 -4.50
C THR A 279 -1.77 1.21 -5.42
N VAL A 280 -2.71 2.01 -5.92
CA VAL A 280 -2.46 3.22 -6.73
C VAL A 280 -2.87 4.47 -5.94
N TRP A 281 -1.98 5.45 -5.88
CA TRP A 281 -2.28 6.75 -5.28
C TRP A 281 -2.83 7.70 -6.34
N LEU A 282 -4.08 8.10 -6.19
CA LEU A 282 -4.71 9.02 -7.14
C LEU A 282 -4.04 10.40 -7.03
N PRO A 283 -3.59 10.99 -8.15
CA PRO A 283 -2.87 12.26 -8.14
C PRO A 283 -3.76 13.40 -7.67
N ARG A 284 -3.16 14.54 -7.29
CA ARG A 284 -3.93 15.74 -6.92
C ARG A 284 -4.83 16.25 -8.05
N SER A 285 -4.46 16.01 -9.31
CA SER A 285 -5.31 16.29 -10.48
C SER A 285 -6.55 15.39 -10.55
N TYR A 286 -6.68 14.36 -9.71
CA TYR A 286 -7.88 13.54 -9.66
C TYR A 286 -8.98 14.14 -8.79
N HIS A 287 -8.61 14.99 -7.84
CA HIS A 287 -9.47 15.49 -6.77
C HIS A 287 -9.27 16.98 -6.54
N ALA A 288 -10.30 17.80 -6.73
CA ALA A 288 -10.29 19.22 -6.38
C ALA A 288 -11.53 19.64 -5.60
N VAL A 289 -11.38 20.66 -4.75
CA VAL A 289 -12.51 21.30 -4.07
C VAL A 289 -13.02 22.46 -4.91
N ALA A 290 -14.34 22.59 -5.05
CA ALA A 290 -14.96 23.68 -5.77
C ALA A 290 -14.47 25.04 -5.26
N GLY A 291 -13.95 25.87 -6.18
CA GLY A 291 -13.37 27.18 -5.86
C GLY A 291 -11.84 27.21 -5.73
N GLU A 292 -11.16 26.07 -5.72
CA GLU A 292 -9.69 26.01 -5.64
C GLU A 292 -8.97 26.17 -6.99
N ALA A 293 -7.71 26.60 -6.92
CA ALA A 293 -6.79 26.62 -8.06
C ALA A 293 -6.42 25.17 -8.46
N GLY A 294 -7.07 24.65 -9.49
CA GLY A 294 -6.89 23.26 -9.95
C GLY A 294 -8.17 22.61 -10.45
N VAL A 295 -9.33 23.19 -10.12
CA VAL A 295 -10.67 22.67 -10.48
C VAL A 295 -10.82 22.39 -11.97
N ARG A 296 -10.19 23.16 -12.88
CA ARG A 296 -10.39 23.01 -14.34
C ARG A 296 -9.83 21.71 -14.93
N ASN A 297 -8.85 21.10 -14.26
CA ASN A 297 -8.16 19.91 -14.74
C ASN A 297 -8.46 18.69 -13.85
N ALA A 298 -9.42 18.83 -12.92
CA ALA A 298 -9.70 17.81 -11.94
C ALA A 298 -10.65 16.76 -12.51
N THR A 299 -10.34 15.47 -12.35
CA THR A 299 -11.29 14.42 -12.77
C THR A 299 -12.60 14.52 -11.97
N ILE A 300 -12.49 14.69 -10.66
CA ILE A 300 -13.60 14.80 -9.72
C ILE A 300 -13.50 16.12 -8.95
N VAL A 301 -14.62 16.84 -8.87
CA VAL A 301 -14.75 18.09 -8.11
C VAL A 301 -15.74 17.91 -6.97
N HIS A 302 -15.29 18.20 -5.75
CA HIS A 302 -16.08 18.09 -4.53
C HIS A 302 -16.72 19.44 -4.20
N ASN A 303 -18.04 19.47 -3.96
CA ASN A 303 -18.77 20.68 -3.59
C ASN A 303 -18.79 20.89 -2.07
N LEU A 304 -17.62 21.08 -1.48
CA LEU A 304 -17.47 21.20 -0.04
C LEU A 304 -17.78 22.60 0.47
N LYS A 305 -18.43 22.65 1.62
CA LYS A 305 -18.11 23.71 2.60
C LYS A 305 -16.88 23.22 3.36
N PRO A 306 -15.73 23.88 3.28
CA PRO A 306 -14.56 23.48 4.06
C PRO A 306 -14.93 23.52 5.55
N ALA A 307 -15.05 22.35 6.16
CA ALA A 307 -15.27 22.20 7.58
C ALA A 307 -14.12 21.38 8.15
N ASN A 308 -13.66 21.75 9.34
CA ASN A 308 -12.59 21.03 10.07
C ASN A 308 -12.99 19.60 10.49
N ALA A 309 -14.21 19.15 10.17
CA ALA A 309 -14.66 17.77 10.33
C ALA A 309 -14.34 16.88 9.12
N ASP A 310 -14.02 17.51 7.97
CA ASP A 310 -13.63 16.84 6.72
C ASP A 310 -12.11 16.94 6.47
N LEU A 311 -11.46 17.84 7.19
CA LEU A 311 -10.03 17.83 7.41
C LEU A 311 -9.81 16.88 8.57
N GLY A 312 -8.90 15.92 8.44
CA GLY A 312 -8.48 15.08 9.56
C GLY A 312 -8.27 15.91 10.83
N PRO A 313 -8.38 15.28 12.01
CA PRO A 313 -8.28 15.98 13.28
C PRO A 313 -7.03 16.87 13.28
N ASP A 314 -7.17 18.03 13.93
CA ASP A 314 -6.16 19.05 14.25
C ASP A 314 -4.72 18.72 13.75
N PRO A 315 -3.98 19.63 13.08
CA PRO A 315 -2.55 19.41 12.81
C PRO A 315 -1.75 18.85 14.01
N ASP A 316 -2.19 19.11 15.25
CA ASP A 316 -1.66 18.49 16.47
C ASP A 316 -2.01 16.98 16.63
N PHE A 317 -3.19 16.51 16.23
CA PHE A 317 -3.52 15.08 16.19
C PHE A 317 -2.71 14.33 15.13
N ALA A 318 -2.47 14.95 13.97
CA ALA A 318 -1.56 14.38 12.98
C ALA A 318 -0.13 14.24 13.54
N ALA A 319 0.29 15.10 14.47
CA ALA A 319 1.56 14.95 15.18
C ALA A 319 1.52 13.85 16.27
N VAL A 320 0.37 13.61 16.90
CA VAL A 320 0.15 12.60 17.95
C VAL A 320 -0.05 11.18 17.39
N VAL A 321 -0.66 11.04 16.21
CA VAL A 321 -1.02 9.76 15.58
C VAL A 321 -0.10 9.41 14.39
N ARG A 322 0.97 10.20 14.16
CA ARG A 322 2.03 9.89 13.19
C ARG A 322 2.82 8.64 13.60
N SER A 323 2.31 7.49 13.21
CA SER A 323 3.02 6.26 12.79
C SER A 323 1.97 5.25 12.35
N PRO A 324 2.04 4.71 11.11
CA PRO A 324 3.12 3.78 10.70
C PRO A 324 3.71 3.96 9.28
N ARG A 325 4.88 3.32 9.07
CA ARG A 325 5.71 3.28 7.84
C ARG A 325 5.17 2.29 6.81
N ARG A 326 4.60 2.80 5.73
CA ARG A 326 4.56 2.19 4.38
C ARG A 326 4.41 3.30 3.36
N ALA A 327 4.80 3.07 2.09
CA ALA A 327 4.45 4.01 1.01
C ALA A 327 4.93 5.46 1.25
N GLY A 328 6.23 5.66 1.52
CA GLY A 328 6.84 7.00 1.65
C GLY A 328 6.61 7.75 2.98
N ARG A 329 6.09 7.07 4.01
CA ARG A 329 5.77 7.66 5.34
C ARG A 329 6.92 7.52 6.35
N VAL A 330 7.06 8.48 7.27
CA VAL A 330 8.00 8.45 8.42
C VAL A 330 7.26 7.99 9.70
N GLY A 331 7.76 6.96 10.42
CA GLY A 331 7.20 6.43 11.69
C GLY A 331 7.31 4.89 11.85
N ALA A 332 6.97 4.27 12.98
CA ALA A 332 6.99 2.78 13.16
C ALA A 332 5.86 2.38 14.16
N LEU A 333 5.06 1.30 14.06
CA LEU A 333 5.21 -0.03 13.44
C LEU A 333 3.86 -0.64 13.03
N GLU A 334 3.79 -1.15 11.81
CA GLU A 334 2.97 -2.32 11.49
C GLU A 334 3.91 -3.38 10.94
N SER A 335 3.53 -4.65 11.03
CA SER A 335 4.32 -5.73 10.42
C SER A 335 4.48 -5.42 8.93
N LEU A 336 5.72 -5.44 8.44
CA LEU A 336 6.01 -5.42 7.00
C LEU A 336 5.32 -6.60 6.32
N LEU A 337 5.42 -7.77 6.95
CA LEU A 337 4.96 -9.02 6.39
C LEU A 337 4.37 -9.87 7.50
N VAL A 338 3.22 -10.45 7.22
CA VAL A 338 2.51 -11.40 8.05
C VAL A 338 2.25 -12.65 7.22
N VAL A 339 2.89 -13.76 7.59
CA VAL A 339 2.76 -15.03 6.89
C VAL A 339 1.98 -16.00 7.76
N SER A 340 0.83 -16.46 7.29
CA SER A 340 0.09 -17.53 7.93
C SER A 340 0.61 -18.90 7.50
N SER A 341 0.64 -19.86 8.42
CA SER A 341 1.01 -21.25 8.17
C SER A 341 -0.23 -22.16 8.17
N LYS A 342 -0.02 -23.46 7.92
CA LYS A 342 -1.07 -24.49 8.04
C LYS A 342 -1.08 -25.19 9.41
N ALA A 343 -0.29 -24.74 10.37
CA ALA A 343 -0.23 -25.35 11.68
C ALA A 343 -1.57 -25.21 12.42
N GLU A 344 -2.04 -26.28 13.04
CA GLU A 344 -3.20 -26.24 13.95
C GLU A 344 -2.77 -25.69 15.31
N SER A 345 -2.56 -24.37 15.36
CA SER A 345 -2.06 -23.63 16.51
C SER A 345 -2.62 -22.22 16.47
N ASP A 346 -2.66 -21.55 17.60
CA ASP A 346 -2.93 -20.10 17.72
C ASP A 346 -1.64 -19.29 17.94
N LYS A 347 -0.51 -19.98 18.15
CA LYS A 347 0.78 -19.36 18.44
C LYS A 347 1.30 -18.55 17.27
N ALA A 348 1.77 -17.34 17.55
CA ALA A 348 2.45 -16.49 16.59
C ALA A 348 3.87 -16.15 17.05
N VAL A 349 4.75 -15.92 16.08
CA VAL A 349 6.11 -15.45 16.29
C VAL A 349 6.27 -14.08 15.66
N THR A 350 6.75 -13.11 16.44
CA THR A 350 7.16 -11.80 15.93
C THR A 350 8.68 -11.75 15.83
N VAL A 351 9.18 -11.56 14.62
CA VAL A 351 10.60 -11.32 14.36
C VAL A 351 10.81 -9.82 14.13
N ILE A 352 11.69 -9.23 14.94
CA ILE A 352 12.06 -7.82 14.84
C ILE A 352 13.45 -7.75 14.19
N LEU A 353 13.50 -7.21 12.97
CA LEU A 353 14.75 -6.87 12.29
C LEU A 353 15.17 -5.47 12.73
N ARG A 354 16.17 -5.39 13.60
CA ARG A 354 16.65 -4.11 14.17
C ARG A 354 17.82 -3.52 13.39
N ASP A 355 18.05 -2.24 13.60
CA ASP A 355 19.17 -1.49 13.03
C ASP A 355 19.19 -1.53 11.48
N VAL A 356 18.00 -1.46 10.87
CA VAL A 356 17.83 -1.55 9.41
C VAL A 356 18.52 -0.40 8.68
N GLU A 357 18.49 0.81 9.26
CA GLU A 357 19.03 2.02 8.63
C GLU A 357 20.55 2.06 8.58
N SER A 358 21.22 1.51 9.60
CA SER A 358 22.67 1.36 9.60
C SER A 358 23.14 0.13 8.80
N SER A 359 22.21 -0.69 8.32
CA SER A 359 22.47 -1.89 7.54
C SER A 359 22.32 -1.64 6.04
N GLY A 360 23.02 -2.43 5.22
CA GLY A 360 22.86 -2.34 3.77
C GLY A 360 21.48 -2.83 3.30
N ALA A 361 20.94 -2.22 2.24
CA ALA A 361 19.66 -2.63 1.66
C ALA A 361 19.64 -4.11 1.25
N ARG A 362 20.72 -4.60 0.63
CA ARG A 362 20.86 -6.02 0.26
C ARG A 362 20.91 -6.96 1.46
N ALA A 363 21.66 -6.61 2.51
CA ALA A 363 21.72 -7.43 3.72
C ALA A 363 20.36 -7.50 4.43
N THR A 364 19.62 -6.39 4.42
CA THR A 364 18.24 -6.34 4.92
C THR A 364 17.35 -7.25 4.07
N ALA A 365 17.42 -7.11 2.74
CA ALA A 365 16.62 -7.90 1.81
C ALA A 365 16.88 -9.41 1.97
N ASP A 366 18.16 -9.83 1.98
CA ASP A 366 18.57 -11.22 2.19
C ASP A 366 18.02 -11.79 3.51
N SER A 367 17.98 -10.97 4.57
CA SER A 367 17.48 -11.41 5.88
C SER A 367 15.96 -11.64 5.85
N ILE A 368 15.22 -10.74 5.21
CA ILE A 368 13.77 -10.86 5.00
C ILE A 368 13.47 -12.12 4.17
N GLU A 369 14.21 -12.35 3.07
CA GLU A 369 14.01 -13.52 2.21
C GLU A 369 14.33 -14.83 2.93
N ARG A 370 15.45 -14.89 3.67
CA ARG A 370 15.84 -16.08 4.45
C ARG A 370 14.83 -16.40 5.54
N LEU A 371 14.39 -15.40 6.32
CA LEU A 371 13.38 -15.58 7.35
C LEU A 371 12.06 -16.11 6.78
N THR A 372 11.58 -15.46 5.73
CA THR A 372 10.31 -15.82 5.09
C THR A 372 10.39 -17.23 4.50
N SER A 373 11.51 -17.56 3.84
CA SER A 373 11.73 -18.88 3.26
C SER A 373 11.86 -19.97 4.32
N ALA A 374 12.56 -19.70 5.43
CA ALA A 374 12.66 -20.61 6.55
C ALA A 374 11.29 -20.89 7.17
N PHE A 375 10.44 -19.86 7.35
CA PHE A 375 9.11 -20.03 7.93
C PHE A 375 8.16 -20.81 7.02
N VAL A 376 8.19 -20.52 5.73
CA VAL A 376 7.39 -21.24 4.73
C VAL A 376 7.81 -22.70 4.62
N ALA A 377 9.12 -22.99 4.72
CA ALA A 377 9.64 -24.34 4.70
C ALA A 377 9.28 -25.11 5.98
N ASP A 378 9.41 -24.46 7.13
CA ASP A 378 9.15 -25.05 8.43
C ASP A 378 8.79 -23.98 9.48
N CYS A 379 7.50 -23.86 9.74
CA CYS A 379 6.96 -22.90 10.70
C CYS A 379 7.18 -23.31 12.17
N GLY A 380 7.76 -24.48 12.47
CA GLY A 380 8.03 -24.92 13.85
C GLY A 380 6.79 -25.06 14.75
N GLY A 381 5.59 -25.13 14.16
CA GLY A 381 4.31 -25.17 14.88
C GLY A 381 3.68 -23.81 15.17
N PHE A 382 4.30 -22.71 14.74
CA PHE A 382 3.68 -21.38 14.76
C PHE A 382 2.65 -21.26 13.64
N ALA A 383 1.48 -20.73 13.94
CA ALA A 383 0.42 -20.44 12.98
C ALA A 383 0.69 -19.18 12.17
N ARG A 384 1.49 -18.25 12.71
CA ARG A 384 1.77 -16.96 12.08
C ARG A 384 3.18 -16.46 12.35
N LEU A 385 3.83 -15.92 11.32
CA LEU A 385 5.02 -15.07 11.42
C LEU A 385 4.62 -13.63 11.20
N GLU A 386 5.06 -12.74 12.07
CA GLU A 386 5.01 -11.30 11.90
C GLU A 386 6.43 -10.75 11.82
N LEU A 387 6.74 -10.03 10.75
CA LEU A 387 8.05 -9.41 10.55
C LEU A 387 7.94 -7.90 10.67
N SER A 388 8.71 -7.33 11.58
CA SER A 388 8.77 -5.89 11.84
C SER A 388 10.15 -5.33 11.51
N LEU A 389 10.21 -4.26 10.74
CA LEU A 389 11.45 -3.54 10.45
C LEU A 389 11.61 -2.34 11.38
N CYS A 390 12.72 -2.28 12.10
CA CYS A 390 13.04 -1.18 13.01
C CYS A 390 14.35 -0.52 12.58
N SER A 391 14.29 0.78 12.23
CA SER A 391 15.47 1.61 11.99
C SER A 391 16.27 1.83 13.27
N TRP A 392 15.59 2.04 14.41
CA TRP A 392 16.21 2.56 15.63
C TRP A 392 15.75 1.83 16.90
N GLN A 393 16.54 1.93 17.97
CA GLN A 393 16.25 1.29 19.25
C GLN A 393 14.88 1.62 19.88
N PRO A 394 14.36 2.86 19.83
CA PRO A 394 13.02 3.14 20.33
C PRO A 394 11.91 2.32 19.62
N GLU A 395 12.07 2.06 18.32
CA GLU A 395 11.12 1.28 17.53
C GLU A 395 11.16 -0.19 17.94
N VAL A 396 12.35 -0.75 18.19
CA VAL A 396 12.52 -2.12 18.70
C VAL A 396 11.73 -2.33 19.99
N ARG A 397 11.82 -1.37 20.93
CA ARG A 397 11.07 -1.44 22.20
C ARG A 397 9.55 -1.44 21.96
N ILE A 398 9.05 -0.54 21.11
CA ILE A 398 7.62 -0.45 20.79
C ILE A 398 7.13 -1.75 20.13
N ALA A 399 7.87 -2.27 19.15
CA ALA A 399 7.56 -3.53 18.46
C ALA A 399 7.48 -4.70 19.44
N ARG A 400 8.45 -4.77 20.35
CA ARG A 400 8.53 -5.80 21.39
C ARG A 400 7.34 -5.72 22.34
N GLU A 401 6.98 -4.52 22.80
CA GLU A 401 5.82 -4.31 23.67
C GLU A 401 4.50 -4.69 22.97
N ALA A 402 4.33 -4.33 21.70
CA ALA A 402 3.17 -4.72 20.91
C ALA A 402 3.07 -6.25 20.76
N ALA A 403 4.18 -6.90 20.43
CA ALA A 403 4.24 -8.36 20.28
C ALA A 403 3.92 -9.08 21.61
N PHE A 404 4.43 -8.59 22.74
CA PHE A 404 4.08 -9.15 24.04
C PHE A 404 2.60 -8.97 24.41
N ARG A 405 1.98 -7.85 24.04
CA ARG A 405 0.54 -7.64 24.24
C ARG A 405 -0.31 -8.58 23.38
N ALA A 406 0.21 -9.01 22.23
CA ALA A 406 -0.40 -9.99 21.35
C ALA A 406 -0.13 -11.45 21.76
N ASP A 407 0.60 -11.70 22.85
CA ASP A 407 1.06 -13.02 23.30
C ASP A 407 1.92 -13.76 22.25
N ASN A 408 2.69 -12.99 21.47
CA ASN A 408 3.58 -13.55 20.46
C ASN A 408 4.95 -13.91 21.06
N THR A 409 5.55 -15.00 20.57
CA THR A 409 6.96 -15.29 20.81
C THR A 409 7.82 -14.25 20.09
N VAL A 410 8.67 -13.52 20.81
CA VAL A 410 9.51 -12.45 20.22
C VAL A 410 10.92 -12.93 19.96
N PHE A 411 11.44 -12.61 18.77
CA PHE A 411 12.84 -12.86 18.38
C PHE A 411 13.43 -11.65 17.66
N GLU A 412 14.67 -11.31 17.97
CA GLU A 412 15.33 -10.13 17.41
C GLU A 412 16.57 -10.53 16.64
N ILE A 413 16.73 -9.95 15.46
CA ILE A 413 17.88 -10.19 14.60
C ILE A 413 18.40 -8.90 14.00
N VAL A 414 19.67 -8.91 13.58
CA VAL A 414 20.25 -7.85 12.75
C VAL A 414 20.34 -8.30 11.29
N PRO A 415 20.24 -7.38 10.31
CA PRO A 415 20.50 -7.71 8.92
C PRO A 415 21.84 -8.41 8.71
N GLY A 416 21.83 -9.50 7.94
CA GLY A 416 23.01 -10.32 7.64
C GLY A 416 23.36 -11.36 8.70
N GLN A 417 22.64 -11.41 9.83
CA GLN A 417 22.83 -12.47 10.84
C GLN A 417 22.57 -13.85 10.24
N GLU A 418 23.46 -14.81 10.51
CA GLU A 418 23.24 -16.20 10.12
C GLU A 418 22.07 -16.79 10.92
N LEU A 419 21.13 -17.40 10.20
CA LEU A 419 19.95 -18.02 10.78
C LEU A 419 20.04 -19.54 10.58
N PRO A 420 19.83 -20.35 11.63
CA PRO A 420 19.81 -21.80 11.49
C PRO A 420 18.59 -22.22 10.65
N ALA A 421 18.76 -23.26 9.82
CA ALA A 421 17.68 -23.74 8.95
C ALA A 421 16.43 -24.20 9.71
N ASN A 422 16.60 -24.65 10.96
CA ASN A 422 15.53 -25.10 11.86
C ASN A 422 15.15 -24.03 12.92
N LEU A 423 15.35 -22.74 12.61
CA LEU A 423 15.12 -21.62 13.52
C LEU A 423 13.80 -21.73 14.30
N PHE A 424 12.68 -21.89 13.60
CA PHE A 424 11.36 -21.88 14.23
C PHE A 424 11.11 -23.12 15.10
N GLN A 425 11.63 -24.29 14.72
CA GLN A 425 11.60 -25.48 15.59
C GLN A 425 12.39 -25.26 16.88
N ALA A 426 13.60 -24.70 16.76
CA ALA A 426 14.46 -24.42 17.90
C ALA A 426 13.81 -23.41 18.85
N MET A 427 13.12 -22.40 18.31
CA MET A 427 12.35 -21.43 19.09
C MET A 427 11.19 -22.08 19.84
N ALA A 428 10.37 -22.89 19.16
CA ALA A 428 9.25 -23.59 19.79
C ALA A 428 9.72 -24.54 20.91
N ALA A 429 10.83 -25.24 20.70
CA ALA A 429 11.43 -26.12 21.71
C ALA A 429 11.94 -25.34 22.94
N ALA A 430 12.58 -24.19 22.73
CA ALA A 430 13.07 -23.33 23.80
C ALA A 430 11.91 -22.74 24.64
N GLU A 431 10.82 -22.35 23.99
CA GLU A 431 9.62 -21.86 24.68
C GLU A 431 8.95 -22.95 25.53
N ALA A 432 8.83 -24.16 24.99
CA ALA A 432 8.28 -25.31 25.72
C ALA A 432 9.13 -25.68 26.95
N ALA A 433 10.46 -25.55 26.86
CA ALA A 433 11.36 -25.77 27.99
C ALA A 433 11.14 -24.72 29.11
N ARG A 434 11.06 -23.43 28.77
CA ARG A 434 10.79 -22.34 29.74
C ARG A 434 9.46 -22.52 30.49
N HIS A 435 8.42 -22.98 29.80
CA HIS A 435 7.12 -23.23 30.44
C HIS A 435 7.17 -24.41 31.44
N ARG A 436 7.95 -25.46 31.16
CA ARG A 436 8.11 -26.59 32.11
C ARG A 436 8.82 -26.16 33.39
N ASP A 437 9.83 -25.32 33.28
CA ASP A 437 10.60 -24.83 34.45
C ASP A 437 9.75 -23.90 35.34
N ASN A 438 8.86 -23.09 34.74
CA ASN A 438 7.92 -22.24 35.49
C ASN A 438 6.83 -23.05 36.23
N ILE A 439 6.39 -24.19 35.67
CA ILE A 439 5.45 -25.11 36.34
C ILE A 439 6.14 -25.88 37.48
N GLN A 440 7.42 -26.23 37.33
CA GLN A 440 8.18 -26.91 38.40
C GLN A 440 8.55 -25.97 39.55
N THR A 441 8.76 -24.68 39.29
CA THR A 441 9.07 -23.68 40.31
C THR A 441 7.83 -23.16 41.06
N SER A 442 6.65 -23.16 40.43
CA SER A 442 5.36 -22.80 41.07
C SER A 442 4.75 -23.91 41.94
N ARG A 443 5.32 -25.13 41.91
CA ARG A 443 4.91 -26.28 42.73
C ARG A 443 5.77 -26.49 43.99
N ARG A 444 6.53 -25.48 44.43
CA ARG A 444 7.34 -25.53 45.66
C ARG A 444 6.79 -24.64 46.75
#